data_AF-A0A7G2CDB0-F1
#
_entry.id   AF-A0A7G2CDB0-F1
#
_cell.length_a   1.000
_cell.length_b   1.000
_cell.length_c   1.000
_cell.angle_alpha   90.00
_cell.angle_beta   90.00
_cell.angle_gamma   90.00
#
_symmetry.space_group_name_H-M   'P 1'
#
loop_
_entity.id
_entity.type
_entity.pdbx_description
1 polymer ?
#
loop_
_entity_poly.entity_id
_entity_poly.type
_entity_poly.pdbx_seq_one_letter_code
_entity_poly.pdbx_strand_id
1 'polypeptide(L)'
;MFFDDFGGPQVTRTNFKATVSESEPYDFSLFTSQDVNTSVKLSQLVYTPPASVEEFNAYYEGKGQQPPAVEKGNIISVAAKIKGFTSNNKLETFTIAAFALDLARLQKSAEKKSSAKTPTDAILSDVAHHLKILLDIDGSVEFLVEGPGSVVFYGEQLTTLVSNGRPGDDSDSENQGSDMSEGELDEMFRLSRR
;
A
#
# COMPACT_ATOMS: atom_id res chain seq x y z
N MET A 1 -6.92 24.82 30.47
CA MET A 1 -7.84 23.89 29.78
C MET A 1 -7.50 23.98 28.31
N PHE A 2 -7.00 22.89 27.72
CA PHE A 2 -6.62 22.83 26.31
C PHE A 2 -7.84 22.34 25.53
N PHE A 3 -8.37 23.17 24.63
CA PHE A 3 -9.37 22.78 23.65
C PHE A 3 -8.93 23.30 22.28
N ASP A 4 -7.87 22.71 21.76
CA ASP A 4 -7.50 22.80 20.35
C ASP A 4 -7.61 21.36 19.80
N ASP A 5 -8.79 20.94 19.34
CA ASP A 5 -8.96 19.81 18.38
C ASP A 5 -10.45 19.52 18.04
N PHE A 6 -11.14 20.48 17.43
CA PHE A 6 -12.39 20.17 16.72
C PHE A 6 -12.30 20.63 15.26
N GLY A 7 -12.41 19.67 14.33
CA GLY A 7 -12.86 19.93 12.95
C GLY A 7 -12.01 19.38 11.80
N GLY A 8 -10.82 18.82 12.05
CA GLY A 8 -10.02 18.21 10.99
C GLY A 8 -10.49 16.79 10.62
N PRO A 9 -10.37 16.35 9.35
CA PRO A 9 -10.60 14.95 9.00
C PRO A 9 -9.68 14.07 9.86
N GLN A 10 -10.26 13.08 10.56
CA GLN A 10 -9.47 12.16 11.38
C GLN A 10 -8.53 11.35 10.47
N VAL A 11 -7.24 11.69 10.50
CA VAL A 11 -6.21 10.98 9.75
C VAL A 11 -5.64 9.87 10.63
N THR A 12 -5.92 8.62 10.27
CA THR A 12 -5.27 7.47 10.87
C THR A 12 -3.98 7.18 10.11
N ARG A 13 -2.85 7.11 10.80
CA ARG A 13 -1.56 6.70 10.23
C ARG A 13 -1.17 5.32 10.75
N THR A 14 -0.96 4.38 9.85
CA THR A 14 -0.53 3.02 10.17
C THR A 14 0.73 2.65 9.41
N ASN A 15 1.52 1.73 9.98
CA ASN A 15 2.68 1.19 9.26
C ASN A 15 2.20 0.33 8.10
N PHE A 16 2.79 0.58 6.92
CA PHE A 16 2.52 -0.19 5.71
C PHE A 16 3.69 -1.13 5.41
N LYS A 17 3.35 -2.39 5.12
CA LYS A 17 4.29 -3.41 4.65
C LYS A 17 3.59 -4.32 3.63
N ALA A 18 4.13 -4.41 2.43
CA ALA A 18 3.68 -5.36 1.42
C ALA A 18 4.86 -6.12 0.83
N THR A 19 4.77 -7.45 0.80
CA THR A 19 5.73 -8.29 0.07
C THR A 19 5.16 -8.54 -1.31
N VAL A 20 5.94 -8.21 -2.35
CA VAL A 20 5.52 -8.32 -3.74
C VAL A 20 6.52 -9.21 -4.47
N SER A 21 6.00 -10.16 -5.24
CA SER A 21 6.79 -10.94 -6.19
C SER A 21 6.15 -10.83 -7.57
N GLU A 22 6.82 -11.31 -8.60
CA GLU A 22 6.22 -11.24 -9.94
C GLU A 22 4.95 -12.11 -10.08
N SER A 23 4.89 -13.24 -9.36
CA SER A 23 3.70 -14.10 -9.32
C SER A 23 2.57 -13.56 -8.45
N GLU A 24 2.91 -12.73 -7.46
CA GLU A 24 1.99 -12.20 -6.46
C GLU A 24 2.10 -10.67 -6.42
N PRO A 25 1.43 -9.97 -7.35
CA PRO A 25 1.31 -8.52 -7.30
C PRO A 25 0.44 -8.10 -6.11
N TYR A 26 0.70 -6.92 -5.55
CA TYR A 26 -0.10 -6.38 -4.45
C TYR A 26 -1.12 -5.38 -5.00
N ASP A 27 -2.41 -5.73 -4.88
CA ASP A 27 -3.54 -4.95 -5.35
C ASP A 27 -4.21 -4.20 -4.19
N PHE A 28 -4.50 -2.93 -4.40
CA PHE A 28 -5.19 -2.06 -3.45
C PHE A 28 -6.71 -1.99 -3.67
N SER A 29 -7.29 -2.81 -4.54
CA SER A 29 -8.73 -2.85 -4.82
C SER A 29 -9.61 -3.03 -3.58
N LEU A 30 -9.12 -3.67 -2.51
CA LEU A 30 -9.85 -3.82 -1.24
C LEU A 30 -10.12 -2.48 -0.53
N PHE A 31 -9.34 -1.44 -0.84
CA PHE A 31 -9.48 -0.12 -0.22
C PHE A 31 -10.54 0.76 -0.90
N THR A 32 -11.01 0.44 -2.11
CA THR A 32 -12.08 1.23 -2.77
C THR A 32 -13.48 0.90 -2.28
N SER A 33 -13.66 -0.24 -1.64
CA SER A 33 -14.96 -0.66 -1.13
C SER A 33 -15.34 0.03 0.19
N GLN A 34 -14.49 0.93 0.68
CA GLN A 34 -14.66 1.67 1.93
C GLN A 34 -14.79 3.15 1.60
N ASP A 35 -15.68 3.88 2.29
CA ASP A 35 -15.83 5.35 2.20
C ASP A 35 -14.63 6.08 2.84
N VAL A 36 -13.42 5.73 2.41
CA VAL A 36 -12.16 6.19 2.96
C VAL A 36 -11.23 6.64 1.84
N ASN A 37 -10.63 7.81 2.01
CA ASN A 37 -9.50 8.21 1.21
C ASN A 37 -8.25 7.61 1.83
N THR A 38 -7.55 6.75 1.09
CA THR A 38 -6.31 6.11 1.53
C THR A 38 -5.15 6.55 0.65
N SER A 39 -4.02 6.90 1.28
CA SER A 39 -2.77 7.19 0.59
C SER A 39 -1.65 6.37 1.22
N VAL A 40 -0.67 5.95 0.42
CA VAL A 40 0.54 5.26 0.90
C VAL A 40 1.76 6.09 0.59
N LYS A 41 2.56 6.32 1.62
CA LYS A 41 3.85 6.98 1.55
C LYS A 41 4.95 5.94 1.72
N LEU A 42 5.60 5.56 0.63
CA LEU A 42 6.70 4.62 0.65
C LEU A 42 7.98 5.29 1.14
N SER A 43 8.67 4.64 2.07
CA SER A 43 9.92 5.09 2.69
C SER A 43 11.11 4.21 2.31
N GLN A 44 10.88 2.91 2.12
CA GLN A 44 11.94 1.93 1.89
C GLN A 44 11.45 0.75 1.04
N LEU A 45 12.32 0.22 0.20
CA LEU A 45 12.14 -1.03 -0.53
C LEU A 45 13.29 -1.97 -0.16
N VAL A 46 12.96 -3.22 0.20
CA VAL A 46 13.94 -4.28 0.49
C VAL A 46 13.80 -5.38 -0.54
N TYR A 47 14.79 -5.55 -1.40
CA TYR A 47 14.87 -6.67 -2.32
C TYR A 47 15.42 -7.91 -1.60
N THR A 48 14.75 -9.04 -1.79
CA THR A 48 15.19 -10.35 -1.35
C THR A 48 15.40 -11.23 -2.59
N PRO A 49 16.65 -11.58 -2.92
CA PRO A 49 16.94 -12.45 -4.05
C PRO A 49 16.42 -13.87 -3.80
N PRO A 50 16.32 -14.71 -4.85
CA PRO A 50 16.03 -16.13 -4.71
C PRO A 50 16.96 -16.81 -3.70
N ALA A 51 16.47 -17.80 -2.98
CA ALA A 51 17.23 -18.47 -1.92
C ALA A 51 18.26 -19.49 -2.47
N SER A 52 18.06 -19.96 -3.71
CA SER A 52 18.91 -20.92 -4.41
C SER A 52 18.91 -20.72 -5.92
N VAL A 53 19.87 -21.36 -6.60
CA VAL A 53 19.93 -21.41 -8.07
C VAL A 53 18.78 -22.24 -8.66
N GLU A 54 18.26 -23.19 -7.89
CA GLU A 54 17.09 -24.01 -8.28
C GLU A 54 15.83 -23.15 -8.36
N GLU A 55 15.59 -22.28 -7.37
CA GLU A 55 14.46 -21.33 -7.38
C GLU A 55 14.58 -20.33 -8.53
N PHE A 56 15.82 -19.88 -8.81
CA PHE A 56 16.11 -19.03 -9.97
C PHE A 56 15.79 -19.74 -11.30
N ASN A 57 16.22 -21.00 -11.46
CA ASN A 57 15.93 -21.78 -12.67
C ASN A 57 14.43 -22.07 -12.81
N ALA A 58 13.76 -22.43 -11.70
CA ALA A 58 12.32 -22.68 -11.68
C ALA A 58 11.51 -21.43 -12.11
N TYR A 59 11.95 -20.23 -11.73
CA TYR A 59 11.35 -18.98 -12.20
C TYR A 59 11.42 -18.83 -13.73
N TYR A 60 12.56 -19.12 -14.36
CA TYR A 60 12.70 -19.04 -15.83
C TYR A 60 11.98 -20.18 -16.55
N GLU A 61 12.03 -21.40 -16.00
CA GLU A 61 11.27 -22.55 -16.50
C GLU A 61 9.77 -22.29 -16.47
N GLY A 62 9.25 -21.70 -15.39
CA GLY A 62 7.85 -21.30 -15.26
C GLY A 62 7.40 -20.26 -16.31
N LYS A 63 8.35 -19.48 -16.84
CA LYS A 63 8.11 -18.54 -17.95
C LYS A 63 8.33 -19.14 -19.34
N GLY A 64 8.73 -20.41 -19.43
CA GLY A 64 9.11 -21.04 -20.70
C GLY A 64 10.34 -20.38 -21.35
N GLN A 65 11.17 -19.69 -20.57
CA GLN A 65 12.39 -19.03 -21.03
C GLN A 65 13.60 -19.82 -20.55
N GLN A 66 14.66 -19.84 -21.37
CA GLN A 66 15.92 -20.43 -20.95
C GLN A 66 16.58 -19.48 -19.94
N PRO A 67 17.00 -19.95 -18.75
CA PRO A 67 17.69 -19.09 -17.80
C PRO A 67 18.94 -18.50 -18.44
N PRO A 68 19.24 -17.21 -18.23
CA PRO A 68 20.46 -16.60 -18.75
C PRO A 68 21.66 -17.39 -18.24
N ALA A 69 22.64 -17.62 -19.13
CA ALA A 69 23.82 -18.40 -18.80
C ALA A 69 24.47 -17.84 -17.53
N VAL A 70 24.72 -18.71 -16.54
CA VAL A 70 25.37 -18.32 -15.29
C VAL A 70 26.87 -18.17 -15.52
N GLU A 71 27.24 -17.19 -16.33
CA GLU A 71 28.61 -16.79 -16.55
C GLU A 71 29.06 -15.79 -15.48
N LYS A 72 30.36 -15.80 -15.14
CA LYS A 72 30.93 -14.87 -14.16
C LYS A 72 30.70 -13.44 -14.62
N GLY A 73 29.84 -12.70 -13.90
CA GLY A 73 29.57 -11.28 -14.14
C GLY A 73 28.22 -10.97 -14.78
N ASN A 74 27.36 -11.96 -15.01
CA ASN A 74 25.98 -11.67 -15.44
C ASN A 74 25.16 -11.08 -14.29
N ILE A 75 24.77 -9.82 -14.47
CA ILE A 75 23.90 -9.06 -13.57
C ILE A 75 22.52 -8.99 -14.21
N ILE A 76 21.50 -9.41 -13.46
CA ILE A 76 20.09 -9.27 -13.87
C ILE A 76 19.49 -8.10 -13.10
N SER A 77 18.77 -7.23 -13.80
CA SER A 77 18.03 -6.14 -13.16
C SER A 77 16.64 -6.65 -12.75
N VAL A 78 16.31 -6.53 -11.47
CA VAL A 78 14.96 -6.74 -10.94
C VAL A 78 14.32 -5.38 -10.72
N ALA A 79 13.19 -5.12 -11.36
CA ALA A 79 12.52 -3.81 -11.31
C ALA A 79 11.31 -3.85 -10.38
N ALA A 80 11.28 -2.97 -9.38
CA ALA A 80 10.08 -2.66 -8.62
C ALA A 80 9.28 -1.59 -9.37
N LYS A 81 8.01 -1.85 -9.60
CA LYS A 81 7.12 -1.00 -10.39
C LYS A 81 5.82 -0.70 -9.65
N ILE A 82 5.21 0.42 -10.00
CA ILE A 82 3.88 0.81 -9.58
C ILE A 82 3.05 0.99 -10.84
N LYS A 83 1.88 0.40 -10.87
CA LYS A 83 0.87 0.64 -11.89
C LYS A 83 -0.24 1.48 -11.28
N GLY A 84 -0.75 2.46 -12.03
CA GLY A 84 -1.80 3.36 -11.56
C GLY A 84 -2.25 4.33 -12.64
N PHE A 85 -3.36 5.03 -12.40
CA PHE A 85 -3.84 6.07 -13.31
C PHE A 85 -2.97 7.32 -13.24
N THR A 86 -2.76 7.94 -14.39
CA THR A 86 -2.12 9.26 -14.46
C THR A 86 -3.15 10.34 -14.70
N SER A 87 -2.72 11.60 -14.69
CA SER A 87 -3.57 12.76 -15.00
C SER A 87 -4.22 12.72 -16.38
N ASN A 88 -3.71 11.89 -17.30
CA ASN A 88 -4.30 11.66 -18.62
C ASN A 88 -5.41 10.59 -18.63
N ASN A 89 -5.80 10.07 -17.45
CA ASN A 89 -6.76 8.98 -17.27
C ASN A 89 -6.38 7.67 -18.00
N LYS A 90 -5.09 7.45 -18.21
CA LYS A 90 -4.54 6.18 -18.70
C LYS A 90 -3.83 5.47 -17.57
N LEU A 91 -3.95 4.14 -17.59
CA LEU A 91 -3.27 3.24 -16.69
C LEU A 91 -1.84 3.05 -17.20
N GLU A 92 -0.87 3.55 -16.45
CA GLU A 92 0.55 3.48 -16.81
C GLU A 92 1.34 2.76 -15.72
N THR A 93 2.54 2.28 -16.06
CA THR A 93 3.42 1.55 -15.14
C THR A 93 4.76 2.27 -15.02
N PHE A 94 5.15 2.57 -13.78
CA PHE A 94 6.33 3.34 -13.43
C PHE A 94 7.33 2.48 -12.68
N THR A 95 8.57 2.42 -13.15
CA THR A 95 9.66 1.78 -12.41
C THR A 95 10.17 2.74 -11.33
N ILE A 96 10.12 2.32 -10.08
CA ILE A 96 10.53 3.14 -8.92
C ILE A 96 11.89 2.76 -8.35
N ALA A 97 12.32 1.51 -8.54
CA ALA A 97 13.63 1.02 -8.14
C ALA A 97 14.06 -0.14 -9.02
N ALA A 98 15.37 -0.30 -9.18
CA ALA A 98 15.98 -1.44 -9.83
C ALA A 98 17.06 -2.02 -8.91
N PHE A 99 17.05 -3.34 -8.76
CA PHE A 99 17.98 -4.09 -7.92
C PHE A 99 18.84 -5.00 -8.80
N ALA A 100 20.12 -5.11 -8.45
CA ALA A 100 21.08 -5.88 -9.24
C ALA A 100 21.24 -7.28 -8.65
N LEU A 101 20.72 -8.30 -9.34
CA LEU A 101 20.95 -9.69 -9.01
C LEU A 101 22.24 -10.19 -9.68
N ASP A 102 23.29 -10.34 -8.88
CA ASP A 102 24.56 -10.96 -9.30
C ASP A 102 24.50 -12.48 -9.09
N LEU A 103 24.43 -13.22 -10.20
CA LEU A 103 24.31 -14.68 -10.19
C LEU A 103 25.53 -15.38 -9.59
N ALA A 104 26.72 -14.78 -9.69
CA ALA A 104 27.93 -15.34 -9.11
C ALA A 104 27.91 -15.26 -7.58
N ARG A 105 27.20 -14.29 -7.00
CA ARG A 105 26.97 -14.22 -5.55
C ARG A 105 25.93 -15.24 -5.10
N LEU A 106 24.89 -15.46 -5.91
CA LEU A 106 23.86 -16.45 -5.62
C LEU A 106 24.46 -17.85 -5.50
N GLN A 107 25.34 -18.26 -6.43
CA GLN A 107 26.06 -19.54 -6.39
C GLN A 107 26.95 -19.69 -5.14
N LYS A 108 27.75 -18.67 -4.81
CA LYS A 108 28.63 -18.69 -3.62
C LYS A 108 27.85 -18.75 -2.31
N SER A 109 26.67 -18.13 -2.27
CA SER A 109 25.82 -18.13 -1.07
C SER A 109 25.18 -19.50 -0.85
N ALA A 110 24.84 -20.24 -1.92
CA ALA A 110 24.38 -21.62 -1.87
C ALA A 110 25.47 -22.58 -1.37
N GLU A 111 26.72 -22.41 -1.81
CA GLU A 111 27.85 -23.24 -1.36
C GLU A 111 28.14 -23.06 0.15
N LYS A 112 28.05 -21.82 0.68
CA LYS A 112 28.27 -21.53 2.11
C LYS A 112 27.20 -22.10 3.05
N LYS A 113 25.95 -22.26 2.60
CA LYS A 113 24.87 -22.88 3.40
C LYS A 113 25.15 -24.35 3.76
N SER A 114 26.07 -25.03 3.06
CA SER A 114 26.48 -26.41 3.38
C SER A 114 27.49 -26.52 4.54
N SER A 115 28.05 -25.40 5.02
CA SER A 115 29.18 -25.38 5.96
C SER A 115 28.99 -24.51 7.23
N ALA A 116 27.90 -23.75 7.38
CA ALA A 116 27.78 -22.78 8.47
C ALA A 116 26.76 -23.20 9.55
N LYS A 117 27.22 -23.20 10.81
CA LYS A 117 26.51 -23.65 12.03
C LYS A 117 25.86 -22.47 12.80
N THR A 118 25.49 -21.38 12.11
CA THR A 118 24.93 -20.16 12.72
C THR A 118 23.87 -19.53 11.80
N PRO A 119 22.68 -19.15 12.32
CA PRO A 119 21.51 -18.78 11.49
C PRO A 119 21.50 -17.30 11.04
N THR A 120 22.67 -16.69 10.82
CA THR A 120 22.76 -15.23 10.62
C THR A 120 23.68 -14.82 9.46
N ASP A 121 23.98 -15.75 8.53
CA ASP A 121 24.80 -15.45 7.36
C ASP A 121 23.94 -15.11 6.13
N ALA A 122 23.73 -13.79 5.99
CA ALA A 122 23.54 -13.03 4.76
C ALA A 122 22.57 -13.60 3.71
N ILE A 123 21.27 -13.36 3.95
CA ILE A 123 20.39 -13.01 2.83
C ILE A 123 20.99 -11.72 2.24
N LEU A 124 21.52 -11.80 1.02
CA LEU A 124 22.03 -10.64 0.28
C LEU A 124 20.85 -9.76 -0.13
N SER A 125 20.24 -9.06 0.83
CA SER A 125 19.16 -8.14 0.55
C SER A 125 19.72 -6.77 0.17
N ASP A 126 19.32 -6.28 -0.99
CA ASP A 126 19.58 -4.90 -1.37
C ASP A 126 18.44 -4.01 -0.87
N VAL A 127 18.77 -2.77 -0.50
CA VAL A 127 17.80 -1.87 0.11
C VAL A 127 17.87 -0.49 -0.50
N ALA A 128 16.73 -0.02 -1.02
CA ALA A 128 16.53 1.37 -1.40
C ALA A 128 15.86 2.11 -0.24
N HIS A 129 16.57 3.09 0.35
CA HIS A 129 16.10 3.89 1.47
C HIS A 129 15.77 5.32 1.04
N HIS A 130 15.12 6.07 1.93
CA HIS A 130 14.78 7.49 1.76
C HIS A 130 13.90 7.78 0.54
N LEU A 131 13.06 6.81 0.17
CA LEU A 131 12.02 7.04 -0.82
C LEU A 131 11.02 8.03 -0.25
N LYS A 132 10.54 8.94 -1.11
CA LYS A 132 9.50 9.93 -0.79
C LYS A 132 8.41 9.84 -1.84
N ILE A 133 7.92 8.63 -2.05
CA ILE A 133 6.87 8.35 -3.04
C ILE A 133 5.55 8.37 -2.28
N LEU A 134 4.66 9.29 -2.66
CA LEU A 134 3.31 9.38 -2.14
C LEU A 134 2.35 8.95 -3.24
N LEU A 135 1.44 8.04 -2.92
CA LEU A 135 0.48 7.45 -3.84
C LEU A 135 -0.90 7.57 -3.20
N ASP A 136 -1.82 8.20 -3.91
CA ASP A 136 -3.24 8.15 -3.55
C ASP A 136 -3.83 6.86 -4.12
N ILE A 137 -4.49 6.10 -3.26
CA ILE A 137 -5.06 4.81 -3.62
C ILE A 137 -6.47 5.03 -4.11
N ASP A 138 -6.65 4.91 -5.42
CA ASP A 138 -7.92 5.00 -6.13
C ASP A 138 -8.47 3.61 -6.52
N GLY A 139 -7.85 2.54 -6.03
CA GLY A 139 -8.18 1.14 -6.32
C GLY A 139 -7.64 0.55 -7.60
N SER A 140 -6.95 1.35 -8.41
CA SER A 140 -6.28 0.88 -9.62
C SER A 140 -4.76 0.88 -9.44
N VAL A 141 -4.30 1.30 -8.26
CA VAL A 141 -2.91 1.21 -7.85
C VAL A 141 -2.57 -0.26 -7.58
N GLU A 142 -1.50 -0.73 -8.22
CA GLU A 142 -0.93 -2.06 -8.01
C GLU A 142 0.59 -1.94 -7.85
N PHE A 143 1.16 -2.70 -6.91
CA PHE A 143 2.61 -2.89 -6.83
C PHE A 143 3.03 -4.16 -7.54
N LEU A 144 4.04 -4.02 -8.38
CA LEU A 144 4.52 -5.05 -9.28
C LEU A 144 6.03 -5.22 -9.11
N VAL A 145 6.51 -6.43 -9.28
CA VAL A 145 7.94 -6.74 -9.40
C VAL A 145 8.14 -7.48 -10.70
N GLU A 146 9.12 -7.05 -11.49
CA GLU A 146 9.56 -7.77 -12.68
C GLU A 146 10.95 -8.35 -12.41
N GLY A 147 11.06 -9.67 -12.44
CA GLY A 147 12.31 -10.37 -12.19
C GLY A 147 12.24 -11.34 -11.00
N PRO A 148 13.28 -12.17 -10.86
CA PRO A 148 13.33 -13.22 -9.85
C PRO A 148 13.52 -12.67 -8.43
N GLY A 149 12.79 -13.26 -7.48
CA GLY A 149 12.80 -12.91 -6.06
C GLY A 149 11.58 -12.09 -5.65
N SER A 150 11.71 -11.37 -4.54
CA SER A 150 10.63 -10.53 -4.00
C SER A 150 11.15 -9.19 -3.50
N VAL A 151 10.28 -8.18 -3.51
CA VAL A 151 10.56 -6.86 -2.96
C VAL A 151 9.53 -6.54 -1.90
N VAL A 152 10.01 -6.12 -0.73
CA VAL A 152 9.15 -5.66 0.37
C VAL A 152 9.08 -4.15 0.34
N PHE A 153 7.87 -3.63 0.22
CA PHE A 153 7.53 -2.22 0.23
C PHE A 153 7.18 -1.81 1.66
N TYR A 154 7.92 -0.83 2.19
CA TYR A 154 7.71 -0.28 3.52
C TYR A 154 7.30 1.19 3.43
N GLY A 155 6.42 1.60 4.33
CA GLY A 155 5.93 2.96 4.35
C GLY A 155 4.93 3.24 5.46
N GLU A 156 4.19 4.32 5.26
CA GLU A 156 3.06 4.72 6.09
C GLU A 156 1.80 4.72 5.22
N GLN A 157 0.74 4.10 5.71
CA GLN A 157 -0.60 4.24 5.13
C GLN A 157 -1.34 5.33 5.91
N LEU A 158 -1.87 6.29 5.18
CA LEU A 158 -2.72 7.36 5.69
C LEU A 158 -4.14 7.06 5.25
N THR A 159 -5.05 6.89 6.19
CA THR A 159 -6.47 6.68 5.89
C THR A 159 -7.28 7.80 6.54
N THR A 160 -8.18 8.39 5.77
CA THR A 160 -9.10 9.42 6.21
C THR A 160 -10.52 9.00 5.87
N LEU A 161 -11.43 9.15 6.83
CA LEU A 161 -12.85 8.93 6.59
C LEU A 161 -13.38 10.06 5.70
N VAL A 162 -14.07 9.71 4.62
CA VAL A 162 -14.81 10.70 3.84
C VAL A 162 -16.03 11.09 4.67
N SER A 163 -15.97 12.25 5.33
CA SER A 163 -17.13 12.77 6.04
C SER A 163 -18.18 13.20 5.01
N ASN A 164 -19.34 12.56 5.02
CA ASN A 164 -20.53 13.00 4.27
C ASN A 164 -21.17 14.27 4.89
N GLY A 165 -20.37 15.16 5.46
CA GLY A 165 -20.84 16.45 5.96
C GLY A 165 -21.27 17.29 4.77
N ARG A 166 -22.56 17.60 4.70
CA ARG A 166 -23.06 18.62 3.76
C ARG A 166 -22.26 19.90 4.01
N PRO A 167 -21.66 20.52 2.99
CA PRO A 167 -21.08 21.84 3.15
C PRO A 167 -22.22 22.81 3.44
N GLY A 168 -22.42 23.15 4.71
CA GLY A 168 -23.45 24.11 5.14
C GLY A 168 -24.33 23.71 6.33
N ASP A 169 -24.03 22.64 7.09
CA ASP A 169 -24.78 22.36 8.33
C ASP A 169 -24.14 22.97 9.59
N ASP A 170 -23.48 24.12 9.42
CA ASP A 170 -23.43 25.15 10.47
C ASP A 170 -24.80 25.85 10.49
N SER A 171 -25.86 25.08 10.74
CA SER A 171 -27.10 25.68 11.22
C SER A 171 -26.84 26.03 12.68
N ASP A 172 -26.49 27.30 12.91
CA ASP A 172 -26.74 27.98 14.17
C ASP A 172 -28.21 27.70 14.52
N SER A 173 -28.43 26.65 15.29
CA SER A 173 -29.70 26.39 15.95
C SER A 173 -29.77 27.40 17.08
N GLU A 174 -30.09 28.64 16.70
CA GLU A 174 -30.74 29.58 17.59
C GLU A 174 -31.88 28.81 18.24
N ASN A 175 -31.70 28.56 19.53
CA ASN A 175 -32.65 28.02 20.46
C ASN A 175 -33.92 28.90 20.45
N GLN A 176 -34.79 28.72 19.46
CA GLN A 176 -36.17 29.16 19.54
C GLN A 176 -36.90 28.12 20.38
N GLY A 177 -36.88 28.34 21.70
CA GLY A 177 -37.85 27.74 22.60
C GLY A 177 -39.24 28.11 22.10
N SER A 178 -39.91 27.17 21.45
CA SER A 178 -41.33 27.28 21.17
C SER A 178 -42.06 27.10 22.51
N ASP A 179 -42.35 28.21 23.19
CA ASP A 179 -43.36 28.27 24.24
C ASP A 179 -44.71 27.96 23.60
N MET A 180 -45.02 26.67 23.50
CA MET A 180 -46.35 26.17 23.17
C MET A 180 -47.26 26.53 24.34
N SER A 181 -48.17 27.48 24.11
CA SER A 181 -49.14 27.86 25.13
C SER A 181 -50.10 26.70 25.43
N GLU A 182 -50.49 26.51 26.70
CA GLU A 182 -51.35 25.40 27.16
C GLU A 182 -52.69 25.27 26.39
N GLY A 183 -53.10 26.30 25.65
CA GLY A 183 -54.29 26.27 24.79
C GLY A 183 -54.16 25.38 23.54
N GLU A 184 -52.97 25.24 22.96
CA GLU A 184 -52.75 24.43 21.75
C GLU A 184 -52.67 22.93 22.03
N LEU A 185 -52.29 22.53 23.24
CA LEU A 185 -52.29 21.14 23.68
C LEU A 185 -53.73 20.60 23.85
N ASP A 186 -54.64 21.40 24.39
CA ASP A 186 -56.02 20.96 24.65
C ASP A 186 -56.84 20.75 23.36
N GLU A 187 -56.45 21.41 22.26
CA GLU A 187 -57.11 21.26 20.96
C GLU A 187 -56.69 19.96 20.25
N MET A 188 -55.43 19.55 20.38
CA MET A 188 -54.95 18.26 19.86
C MET A 188 -55.57 17.05 20.58
N PHE A 189 -55.82 17.15 21.90
CA PHE A 189 -56.49 16.06 22.63
C PHE A 189 -57.98 15.91 22.29
N ARG A 190 -58.64 16.98 21.83
CA ARG A 190 -60.03 16.92 21.34
C ARG A 190 -60.14 16.24 19.97
N LEU A 191 -59.17 16.45 19.09
CA LEU A 191 -59.16 15.86 17.75
C LEU A 191 -58.85 14.35 17.74
N SER A 192 -58.24 13.83 18.82
CA SER A 192 -57.86 12.42 18.93
C SER A 192 -58.96 11.51 19.50
N ARG A 193 -60.18 12.02 19.76
CA ARG A 193 -61.34 11.24 20.25
C ARG A 193 -62.62 11.42 19.40
N ARG A 194 -62.49 11.47 18.08
CA ARG A 194 -63.60 11.18 17.16
C ARG A 194 -63.24 10.06 16.22
#